data_AF-A0A100ISX3-F1
#
_entry.id   AF-A0A100ISX3-F1
#
_cell.length_a   1.000
_cell.length_b   1.000
_cell.length_c   1.000
_cell.angle_alpha   90.00
_cell.angle_beta   90.00
_cell.angle_gamma   90.00
#
_symmetry.space_group_name_H-M   'P 1'
#
loop_
_entity.id
_entity.type
_entity.pdbx_description
1 polymer ?
#
loop_
_entity_poly.entity_id
_entity_poly.type
_entity_poly.pdbx_seq_one_letter_code
_entity_poly.pdbx_strand_id
1 'polypeptide(L)'
;MTVIDKPDEVYPPIPVYGGRWTPPKRLLDCYNHMWIDTDVWELPENVTYELYSQPTRGPGAQGSYLVVLPPGYDDLDVNGERYPVLYWLHGGFSCSRHALWSLQFYARKMELGTMPKVILVAPQALPKGRWINSYDGSRRLGDIMRHDLVTAIDERYRTIRHPSARWLEGHSAGGYGAFNLGLKYPDVFGGALSSLAGSFRTELAKEGLEVTYDTYNGSQAFFTSNHALTLLKGILPQVHRDKPELRLLIGGEDIRLREAHEHMWTSLDALGVPYTKAIVPGAPHTAEHVLGGLNNDGLQFWWNARAKVVDA
;
A
#
# COMPACT_ATOMS: atom_id res chain seq x y z
N MET A 1 -15.55 -17.21 -18.73
CA MET A 1 -14.18 -16.65 -18.78
C MET A 1 -14.09 -15.71 -19.96
N THR A 2 -14.19 -14.41 -19.73
CA THR A 2 -13.92 -13.38 -20.73
C THR A 2 -12.41 -13.41 -20.98
N VAL A 3 -12.00 -13.76 -22.19
CA VAL A 3 -10.60 -13.67 -22.61
C VAL A 3 -10.31 -12.17 -22.72
N ILE A 4 -9.70 -11.61 -21.68
CA ILE A 4 -9.07 -10.29 -21.76
C ILE A 4 -7.88 -10.48 -22.70
N ASP A 5 -7.85 -9.75 -23.81
CA ASP A 5 -6.67 -9.68 -24.68
C ASP A 5 -5.45 -9.44 -23.79
N LYS A 6 -4.49 -10.38 -23.79
CA LYS A 6 -3.34 -10.29 -22.91
C LYS A 6 -2.53 -9.07 -23.34
N PRO A 7 -2.32 -8.07 -22.46
CA PRO A 7 -1.47 -6.94 -22.81
C PRO A 7 -0.06 -7.43 -23.13
N ASP A 8 0.67 -6.69 -23.98
CA ASP A 8 2.04 -7.03 -24.42
C ASP A 8 3.04 -7.18 -23.23
N GLU A 9 2.68 -6.64 -22.07
CA GLU A 9 3.41 -6.69 -20.81
C GLU A 9 3.09 -7.97 -20.02
N VAL A 10 3.59 -9.12 -20.49
CA VAL A 10 3.50 -10.40 -19.75
C VAL A 10 4.79 -10.71 -19.00
N TYR A 11 4.68 -10.86 -17.68
CA TYR A 11 5.80 -11.21 -16.81
C TYR A 11 5.59 -12.57 -16.15
N PRO A 12 6.67 -13.33 -15.88
CA PRO A 12 6.57 -14.57 -15.13
C PRO A 12 5.95 -14.30 -13.74
N PRO A 13 5.09 -15.19 -13.25
CA PRO A 13 4.46 -15.02 -11.95
C PRO A 13 5.52 -15.02 -10.85
N ILE A 14 5.26 -14.23 -9.81
CA ILE A 14 6.03 -14.27 -8.57
C ILE A 14 5.62 -15.51 -7.79
N PRO A 15 6.56 -16.41 -7.45
CA PRO A 15 6.24 -17.58 -6.65
C PRO A 15 5.86 -17.17 -5.22
N VAL A 16 4.98 -17.93 -4.59
CA VAL A 16 4.75 -17.81 -3.15
C VAL A 16 5.96 -18.41 -2.44
N TYR A 17 6.62 -17.64 -1.57
CA TYR A 17 7.77 -18.12 -0.80
C TYR A 17 7.72 -17.67 0.66
N GLY A 18 8.12 -18.56 1.57
CA GLY A 18 8.34 -18.26 2.99
C GLY A 18 9.82 -18.21 3.31
N GLY A 19 10.47 -17.05 3.16
CA GLY A 19 11.89 -16.91 3.50
C GLY A 19 12.66 -15.91 2.64
N ARG A 20 14.00 -15.97 2.74
CA ARG A 20 14.89 -15.16 1.89
C ARG A 20 15.02 -15.85 0.53
N TRP A 21 14.53 -15.20 -0.51
CA TRP A 21 14.56 -15.68 -1.88
C TRP A 21 15.52 -14.85 -2.72
N THR A 22 16.37 -15.51 -3.51
CA THR A 22 17.37 -14.85 -4.38
C THR A 22 17.09 -15.20 -5.84
N PRO A 23 16.18 -14.47 -6.51
CA PRO A 23 15.83 -14.74 -7.91
C PRO A 23 17.03 -14.59 -8.86
N PRO A 24 17.05 -15.34 -9.99
CA PRO A 24 18.02 -15.11 -11.06
C PRO A 24 17.95 -13.67 -11.59
N LYS A 25 19.08 -13.12 -12.07
CA LYS A 25 19.17 -11.75 -12.58
C LYS A 25 18.08 -11.40 -13.60
N ARG A 26 17.81 -12.28 -14.56
CA ARG A 26 16.76 -12.07 -15.57
C ARG A 26 15.38 -11.81 -14.93
N LEU A 27 15.06 -12.49 -13.83
CA LEU A 27 13.79 -12.33 -13.13
C LEU A 27 13.77 -11.03 -12.31
N LEU A 28 14.91 -10.66 -11.71
CA LEU A 28 15.08 -9.35 -11.06
C LEU A 28 14.90 -8.18 -12.03
N ASP A 29 15.30 -8.33 -13.28
CA ASP A 29 15.13 -7.32 -14.32
C ASP A 29 13.65 -7.17 -14.68
N CYS A 30 12.92 -8.28 -14.88
CA CYS A 30 11.46 -8.27 -15.13
C CYS A 30 10.67 -7.54 -14.04
N TYR A 31 11.08 -7.66 -12.78
CA TYR A 31 10.41 -7.02 -11.63
C TYR A 31 10.51 -5.49 -11.59
N ASN A 32 11.30 -4.88 -12.45
CA ASN A 32 11.26 -3.43 -12.64
C ASN A 32 10.28 -2.99 -13.74
N HIS A 33 9.62 -3.93 -14.40
CA HIS A 33 8.69 -3.64 -15.50
C HIS A 33 7.30 -4.27 -15.29
N MET A 34 7.09 -5.02 -14.20
CA MET A 34 5.84 -5.70 -13.90
C MET A 34 4.75 -4.75 -13.35
N TRP A 35 4.14 -3.97 -14.24
CA TRP A 35 3.03 -3.05 -13.96
C TRP A 35 1.65 -3.69 -14.03
N ILE A 36 1.58 -4.85 -14.70
CA ILE A 36 0.38 -5.65 -14.88
C ILE A 36 0.63 -7.01 -14.24
N ASP A 37 -0.31 -7.46 -13.41
CA ASP A 37 -0.30 -8.78 -12.81
C ASP A 37 -1.01 -9.75 -13.77
N THR A 38 -0.24 -10.50 -14.55
CA THR A 38 -0.75 -11.32 -15.65
C THR A 38 -1.26 -12.70 -15.25
N ASP A 39 -1.30 -13.00 -13.96
CA ASP A 39 -1.64 -14.32 -13.42
C ASP A 39 -3.00 -14.26 -12.67
N VAL A 40 -4.10 -14.45 -13.41
CA VAL A 40 -5.48 -14.17 -12.93
C VAL A 40 -6.36 -15.42 -12.83
N TRP A 41 -5.80 -16.61 -12.61
CA TRP A 41 -6.53 -17.83 -13.00
C TRP A 41 -7.77 -18.12 -12.15
N GLU A 42 -7.81 -17.76 -10.86
CA GLU A 42 -9.02 -17.83 -10.04
C GLU A 42 -8.99 -16.74 -8.94
N LEU A 43 -9.87 -15.74 -9.07
CA LEU A 43 -10.11 -14.74 -8.03
C LEU A 43 -11.39 -15.10 -7.26
N PRO A 44 -11.48 -14.81 -5.95
CA PRO A 44 -12.74 -14.90 -5.23
C PRO A 44 -13.83 -14.05 -5.92
N GLU A 45 -15.09 -14.48 -5.86
CA GLU A 45 -16.20 -13.85 -6.60
C GLU A 45 -16.36 -12.34 -6.34
N ASN A 46 -16.03 -11.89 -5.13
CA ASN A 46 -16.10 -10.48 -4.71
C ASN A 46 -14.84 -9.66 -5.04
N VAL A 47 -13.83 -10.24 -5.69
CA VAL A 47 -12.59 -9.55 -6.11
C VAL A 47 -12.58 -9.40 -7.62
N THR A 48 -12.57 -8.17 -8.09
CA THR A 48 -12.48 -7.86 -9.53
C THR A 48 -11.05 -7.45 -9.88
N TYR A 49 -10.54 -7.93 -11.01
CA TYR A 49 -9.30 -7.48 -11.61
C TYR A 49 -9.59 -6.46 -12.72
N GLU A 50 -8.88 -5.35 -12.70
CA GLU A 50 -9.11 -4.25 -13.65
C GLU A 50 -7.80 -3.70 -14.18
N LEU A 51 -7.87 -3.15 -15.39
CA LEU A 51 -6.80 -2.36 -16.00
C LEU A 51 -7.10 -0.86 -15.88
N TYR A 52 -6.04 -0.06 -15.82
CA TYR A 52 -6.13 1.39 -15.90
C TYR A 52 -4.99 1.97 -16.73
N SER A 53 -5.22 3.14 -17.30
CA SER A 53 -4.23 3.86 -18.10
C SER A 53 -3.16 4.48 -17.20
N GLN A 54 -1.90 4.40 -17.63
CA GLN A 54 -0.73 4.99 -16.96
C GLN A 54 -0.04 6.02 -17.87
N PRO A 55 -0.69 7.17 -18.19
CA PRO A 55 -0.12 8.17 -19.07
C PRO A 55 1.24 8.71 -18.60
N THR A 56 1.56 8.62 -17.30
CA THR A 56 2.88 8.97 -16.77
C THR A 56 4.01 8.12 -17.37
N ARG A 57 3.72 6.91 -17.85
CA ARG A 57 4.65 6.02 -18.56
C ARG A 57 4.65 6.19 -20.07
N GLY A 58 3.75 6.99 -20.62
CA GLY A 58 3.59 7.24 -22.05
C GLY A 58 2.27 6.71 -22.62
N PRO A 59 1.98 7.04 -23.90
CA PRO A 59 0.74 6.66 -24.56
C PRO A 59 0.53 5.15 -24.59
N GLY A 60 -0.69 4.70 -24.26
CA GLY A 60 -1.08 3.29 -24.30
C GLY A 60 -0.55 2.44 -23.14
N ALA A 61 0.30 2.97 -22.26
CA ALA A 61 0.77 2.24 -21.09
C ALA A 61 -0.39 1.95 -20.11
N GLN A 62 -0.40 0.74 -19.55
CA GLN A 62 -1.42 0.28 -18.62
C GLN A 62 -0.79 -0.26 -17.33
N GLY A 63 -1.58 -0.24 -16.26
CA GLY A 63 -1.33 -1.00 -15.05
C GLY A 63 -2.57 -1.79 -14.66
N SER A 64 -2.42 -2.65 -13.64
CA SER A 64 -3.53 -3.42 -13.10
C SER A 64 -3.77 -3.16 -11.61
N TYR A 65 -4.96 -3.48 -11.14
CA TYR A 65 -5.28 -3.54 -9.71
C TYR A 65 -6.37 -4.58 -9.44
N LEU A 66 -6.44 -5.03 -8.20
CA LEU A 66 -7.59 -5.76 -7.67
C LEU A 66 -8.49 -4.80 -6.89
N VAL A 67 -9.80 -5.00 -6.95
CA VAL A 67 -10.78 -4.21 -6.20
C VAL A 67 -11.81 -5.10 -5.51
N VAL A 68 -12.23 -4.66 -4.32
CA VAL A 68 -13.41 -5.19 -3.63
C VAL A 68 -14.33 -4.02 -3.31
N LEU A 69 -15.60 -4.14 -3.72
CA LEU A 69 -16.63 -3.15 -3.44
C LEU A 69 -17.33 -3.48 -2.11
N PRO A 70 -17.74 -2.46 -1.33
CA PRO A 70 -18.37 -2.69 -0.03
C PRO A 70 -19.76 -3.34 -0.18
N PRO A 71 -20.27 -4.03 0.87
CA PRO A 71 -21.61 -4.59 0.86
C PRO A 71 -22.69 -3.54 0.57
N GLY A 72 -23.62 -3.87 -0.33
CA GLY A 72 -24.70 -2.99 -0.79
C GLY A 72 -24.26 -1.90 -1.77
N TYR A 73 -23.06 -2.01 -2.37
CA TYR A 73 -22.61 -1.05 -3.38
C TYR A 73 -23.55 -1.01 -4.60
N ASP A 74 -24.18 -2.12 -5.00
CA ASP A 74 -25.06 -2.14 -6.17
C ASP A 74 -26.53 -1.80 -5.85
N ASP A 75 -26.85 -1.55 -4.57
CA ASP A 75 -28.21 -1.17 -4.14
C ASP A 75 -28.45 0.31 -4.50
N LEU A 76 -29.07 0.56 -5.66
CA LEU A 76 -29.24 1.92 -6.19
C LEU A 76 -30.54 2.58 -5.69
N ASP A 77 -30.40 3.65 -4.92
CA ASP A 77 -31.41 4.72 -4.86
C ASP A 77 -30.74 6.08 -5.14
N VAL A 78 -31.02 6.59 -6.35
CA VAL A 78 -30.79 7.88 -7.05
C VAL A 78 -29.57 8.80 -6.76
N ASN A 79 -28.83 8.67 -5.67
CA ASN A 79 -27.59 9.42 -5.37
C ASN A 79 -26.59 8.57 -4.56
N GLY A 80 -26.49 7.28 -4.89
CA GLY A 80 -25.85 6.22 -4.10
C GLY A 80 -24.58 6.62 -3.33
N GLU A 81 -24.49 6.10 -2.11
CA GLU A 81 -23.42 6.37 -1.14
C GLU A 81 -22.02 6.37 -1.80
N ARG A 82 -21.22 7.37 -1.42
CA ARG A 82 -19.80 7.48 -1.78
C ARG A 82 -18.94 6.95 -0.65
N TYR A 83 -17.85 6.27 -1.00
CA TYR A 83 -17.02 5.55 -0.05
C TYR A 83 -15.60 6.12 0.02
N PRO A 84 -14.96 6.08 1.20
CA PRO A 84 -13.51 6.16 1.28
C PRO A 84 -12.86 5.02 0.49
N VAL A 85 -11.60 5.22 0.10
CA VAL A 85 -10.79 4.22 -0.59
C VAL A 85 -9.62 3.82 0.28
N LEU A 86 -9.46 2.52 0.52
CA LEU A 86 -8.27 1.95 1.15
C LEU A 86 -7.40 1.27 0.08
N TYR A 87 -6.25 1.88 -0.18
CA TYR A 87 -5.23 1.35 -1.07
C TYR A 87 -4.30 0.40 -0.29
N TRP A 88 -4.31 -0.89 -0.63
CA TRP A 88 -3.48 -1.92 -0.01
C TRP A 88 -2.24 -2.21 -0.86
N LEU A 89 -1.06 -2.00 -0.28
CA LEU A 89 0.22 -2.02 -0.97
C LEU A 89 1.00 -3.31 -0.65
N HIS A 90 1.31 -4.09 -1.68
CA HIS A 90 2.10 -5.31 -1.53
C HIS A 90 3.56 -5.06 -1.12
N GLY A 91 4.20 -6.12 -0.60
CA GLY A 91 5.60 -6.11 -0.19
C GLY A 91 6.60 -6.15 -1.35
N GLY A 92 7.89 -6.18 -1.00
CA GLY A 92 8.95 -6.39 -1.99
C GLY A 92 8.90 -7.81 -2.53
N PHE A 93 9.27 -7.99 -3.80
CA PHE A 93 9.17 -9.27 -4.51
C PHE A 93 7.77 -9.91 -4.37
N SER A 94 6.74 -9.07 -4.43
CA SER A 94 5.34 -9.43 -4.33
C SER A 94 4.53 -8.70 -5.40
N CYS A 95 3.22 -8.95 -5.45
CA CYS A 95 2.30 -8.42 -6.45
C CYS A 95 0.88 -8.30 -5.89
N SER A 96 -0.03 -7.69 -6.64
CA SER A 96 -1.40 -7.39 -6.20
C SER A 96 -2.15 -8.59 -5.63
N ARG A 97 -2.02 -9.80 -6.21
CA ARG A 97 -2.69 -11.01 -5.69
C ARG A 97 -2.25 -11.44 -4.29
N HIS A 98 -1.06 -11.04 -3.83
CA HIS A 98 -0.66 -11.31 -2.45
C HIS A 98 -1.44 -10.46 -1.44
N ALA A 99 -2.28 -9.53 -1.90
CA ALA A 99 -3.26 -8.83 -1.06
C ALA A 99 -4.51 -9.67 -0.76
N LEU A 100 -4.74 -10.79 -1.46
CA LEU A 100 -6.03 -11.49 -1.46
C LEU A 100 -6.52 -11.83 -0.05
N TRP A 101 -5.64 -12.32 0.82
CA TRP A 101 -6.02 -12.61 2.21
C TRP A 101 -6.49 -11.35 2.95
N SER A 102 -5.75 -10.24 2.84
CA SER A 102 -6.12 -8.96 3.48
C SER A 102 -7.40 -8.36 2.90
N LEU A 103 -7.60 -8.48 1.58
CA LEU A 103 -8.84 -8.05 0.92
C LEU A 103 -10.05 -8.84 1.42
N GLN A 104 -9.94 -10.17 1.50
CA GLN A 104 -11.01 -11.02 2.04
C GLN A 104 -11.25 -10.78 3.52
N PHE A 105 -10.20 -10.58 4.31
CA PHE A 105 -10.31 -10.21 5.71
C PHE A 105 -11.14 -8.94 5.87
N TYR A 106 -10.81 -7.87 5.16
CA TYR A 106 -11.55 -6.61 5.27
C TYR A 106 -12.96 -6.67 4.66
N ALA A 107 -13.14 -7.38 3.54
CA ALA A 107 -14.47 -7.65 2.98
C ALA A 107 -15.39 -8.27 4.05
N ARG A 108 -14.90 -9.31 4.72
CA ARG A 108 -15.65 -9.96 5.81
C ARG A 108 -15.91 -9.04 6.99
N LYS A 109 -14.97 -8.17 7.35
CA LYS A 109 -15.17 -7.21 8.45
C LYS A 109 -16.20 -6.13 8.12
N MET A 110 -16.29 -5.72 6.85
CA MET A 110 -17.35 -4.83 6.36
C MET A 110 -18.72 -5.52 6.38
N GLU A 111 -18.83 -6.78 5.93
CA GLU A 111 -20.07 -7.56 6.00
C GLU A 111 -20.60 -7.71 7.44
N LEU A 112 -19.69 -7.90 8.39
CA LEU A 112 -20.02 -8.01 9.82
C LEU A 112 -20.30 -6.66 10.50
N GLY A 113 -20.15 -5.53 9.80
CA GLY A 113 -20.32 -4.19 10.37
C GLY A 113 -19.23 -3.80 11.40
N THR A 114 -18.12 -4.54 11.44
CA THR A 114 -17.01 -4.31 12.40
C THR A 114 -15.95 -3.34 11.86
N MET A 115 -16.04 -2.97 10.58
CA MET A 115 -15.22 -1.98 9.90
C MET A 115 -16.13 -1.08 9.04
N PRO A 116 -15.81 0.22 8.84
CA PRO A 116 -16.57 1.05 7.91
C PRO A 116 -16.52 0.49 6.49
N LYS A 117 -17.60 0.71 5.74
CA LYS A 117 -17.64 0.42 4.30
C LYS A 117 -16.62 1.28 3.56
N VAL A 118 -15.77 0.64 2.78
CA VAL A 118 -14.75 1.27 1.93
C VAL A 118 -14.64 0.53 0.61
N ILE A 119 -14.13 1.21 -0.42
CA ILE A 119 -13.63 0.54 -1.62
C ILE A 119 -12.20 0.09 -1.32
N LEU A 120 -11.91 -1.21 -1.43
CA LEU A 120 -10.56 -1.74 -1.27
C LEU A 120 -9.88 -1.82 -2.63
N VAL A 121 -8.68 -1.26 -2.78
CA VAL A 121 -7.91 -1.30 -4.03
C VAL A 121 -6.51 -1.83 -3.74
N ALA A 122 -6.10 -2.92 -4.39
CA ALA A 122 -4.73 -3.44 -4.32
C ALA A 122 -4.04 -3.28 -5.69
N PRO A 123 -3.31 -2.17 -5.91
CA PRO A 123 -2.63 -1.96 -7.19
C PRO A 123 -1.46 -2.93 -7.38
N GLN A 124 -1.26 -3.37 -8.62
CA GLN A 124 0.00 -3.96 -9.02
C GLN A 124 1.04 -2.85 -9.18
N ALA A 125 2.17 -3.02 -8.51
CA ALA A 125 3.31 -2.15 -8.66
C ALA A 125 4.59 -2.98 -8.73
N LEU A 126 5.58 -2.43 -9.42
CA LEU A 126 6.93 -2.99 -9.53
C LEU A 126 7.39 -3.72 -8.25
N PRO A 127 7.65 -5.04 -8.30
CA PRO A 127 8.03 -5.80 -7.10
C PRO A 127 9.29 -5.27 -6.38
N LYS A 128 10.13 -4.48 -7.06
CA LYS A 128 11.33 -3.82 -6.51
C LYS A 128 11.20 -2.30 -6.35
N GLY A 129 10.06 -1.71 -6.70
CA GLY A 129 9.90 -0.26 -6.83
C GLY A 129 9.80 0.52 -5.53
N ARG A 130 9.62 -0.16 -4.38
CA ARG A 130 9.51 0.45 -3.04
C ARG A 130 8.45 1.55 -2.92
N TRP A 131 7.47 1.59 -3.84
CA TRP A 131 6.40 2.58 -3.88
C TRP A 131 6.88 4.04 -4.03
N ILE A 132 8.09 4.26 -4.57
CA ILE A 132 8.65 5.59 -4.80
C ILE A 132 9.12 5.78 -6.24
N ASN A 133 9.35 7.03 -6.63
CA ASN A 133 10.06 7.31 -7.88
C ASN A 133 11.52 6.83 -7.74
N SER A 134 12.04 6.15 -8.76
CA SER A 134 13.44 5.72 -8.79
C SER A 134 14.40 6.91 -8.87
N TYR A 135 15.62 6.70 -8.38
CA TYR A 135 16.69 7.69 -8.35
C TYR A 135 16.94 8.35 -9.72
N ASP A 136 16.94 7.55 -10.78
CA ASP A 136 17.16 7.96 -12.17
C ASP A 136 15.92 8.55 -12.84
N GLY A 137 14.77 8.58 -12.16
CA GLY A 137 13.50 9.05 -12.68
C GLY A 137 12.84 8.13 -13.73
N SER A 138 13.45 6.99 -14.07
CA SER A 138 12.92 6.09 -15.12
C SER A 138 11.63 5.38 -14.71
N ARG A 139 11.42 5.19 -13.40
CA ARG A 139 10.22 4.55 -12.84
C ARG A 139 9.56 5.49 -11.84
N ARG A 140 8.57 6.23 -12.33
CA ARG A 140 7.83 7.27 -11.59
C ARG A 140 6.66 6.70 -10.78
N LEU A 141 6.91 5.64 -10.02
CA LEU A 141 5.85 4.88 -9.33
C LEU A 141 5.02 5.74 -8.37
N GLY A 142 5.64 6.63 -7.59
CA GLY A 142 4.90 7.53 -6.70
C GLY A 142 4.01 8.53 -7.46
N ASP A 143 4.44 8.99 -8.64
CA ASP A 143 3.63 9.87 -9.49
C ASP A 143 2.42 9.11 -10.06
N ILE A 144 2.64 7.87 -10.54
CA ILE A 144 1.57 7.01 -11.06
C ILE A 144 0.53 6.72 -9.98
N MET A 145 0.95 6.44 -8.74
CA MET A 145 0.01 6.19 -7.64
C MET A 145 -0.83 7.42 -7.32
N ARG A 146 -0.22 8.61 -7.16
CA ARG A 146 -0.97 9.81 -6.74
C ARG A 146 -1.88 10.38 -7.83
N HIS A 147 -1.57 10.13 -9.09
CA HIS A 147 -2.24 10.74 -10.23
C HIS A 147 -2.99 9.69 -11.05
N ASP A 148 -2.28 8.85 -11.80
CA ASP A 148 -2.89 7.93 -12.76
C ASP A 148 -3.87 6.94 -12.08
N LEU A 149 -3.45 6.31 -10.98
CA LEU A 149 -4.29 5.35 -10.26
C LEU A 149 -5.48 6.06 -9.57
N VAL A 150 -5.23 7.13 -8.82
CA VAL A 150 -6.30 7.86 -8.10
C VAL A 150 -7.36 8.37 -9.07
N THR A 151 -6.96 8.94 -10.21
CA THR A 151 -7.90 9.39 -11.25
C THR A 151 -8.73 8.23 -11.78
N ALA A 152 -8.10 7.10 -12.12
CA ALA A 152 -8.82 5.93 -12.63
C ALA A 152 -9.84 5.36 -11.63
N ILE A 153 -9.48 5.31 -10.33
CA ILE A 153 -10.38 4.84 -9.27
C ILE A 153 -11.53 5.84 -9.05
N ASP A 154 -11.23 7.14 -9.00
CA ASP A 154 -12.24 8.18 -8.79
C ASP A 154 -13.23 8.27 -9.98
N GLU A 155 -12.80 7.98 -11.20
CA GLU A 155 -13.66 7.97 -12.40
C GLU A 155 -14.54 6.72 -12.49
N ARG A 156 -14.05 5.56 -12.03
CA ARG A 156 -14.73 4.28 -12.17
C ARG A 156 -15.67 3.96 -11.00
N TYR A 157 -15.38 4.46 -9.79
CA TYR A 157 -16.13 4.11 -8.58
C TYR A 157 -16.68 5.34 -7.86
N ARG A 158 -17.70 5.13 -7.01
CA ARG A 158 -18.29 6.18 -6.16
C ARG A 158 -17.41 6.46 -4.96
N THR A 159 -16.32 7.16 -5.20
CA THR A 159 -15.38 7.57 -4.15
C THR A 159 -15.75 8.91 -3.53
N ILE A 160 -15.33 9.12 -2.28
CA ILE A 160 -15.20 10.45 -1.68
C ILE A 160 -13.86 11.03 -2.12
N ARG A 161 -13.90 12.04 -2.98
CA ARG A 161 -12.71 12.62 -3.65
C ARG A 161 -11.98 13.64 -2.79
N HIS A 162 -11.73 13.30 -1.53
CA HIS A 162 -11.06 14.16 -0.55
C HIS A 162 -9.84 13.43 0.06
N PRO A 163 -8.72 14.11 0.38
CA PRO A 163 -7.52 13.45 0.89
C PRO A 163 -7.76 12.68 2.19
N SER A 164 -8.65 13.18 3.06
CA SER A 164 -9.04 12.49 4.30
C SER A 164 -9.71 11.12 4.05
N ALA A 165 -10.25 10.89 2.86
CA ALA A 165 -10.95 9.66 2.47
C ALA A 165 -10.10 8.71 1.62
N ARG A 166 -8.81 9.03 1.40
CA ARG A 166 -7.86 8.15 0.72
C ARG A 166 -6.86 7.62 1.74
N TRP A 167 -6.97 6.33 2.03
CA TRP A 167 -6.21 5.65 3.06
C TRP A 167 -5.21 4.68 2.44
N LEU A 168 -4.09 4.48 3.11
CA LEU A 168 -3.02 3.59 2.68
C LEU A 168 -2.76 2.55 3.77
N GLU A 169 -2.70 1.28 3.38
CA GLU A 169 -2.12 0.22 4.18
C GLU A 169 -1.13 -0.57 3.34
N GLY A 170 -0.08 -1.14 3.94
CA GLY A 170 0.73 -2.11 3.20
C GLY A 170 1.63 -2.95 4.07
N HIS A 171 2.17 -4.00 3.45
CA HIS A 171 3.07 -4.94 4.11
C HIS A 171 4.54 -4.74 3.70
N SER A 172 5.48 -4.75 4.65
CA SER A 172 6.92 -4.72 4.35
C SER A 172 7.34 -3.50 3.53
N ALA A 173 7.78 -3.67 2.27
CA ALA A 173 8.01 -2.55 1.36
C ALA A 173 6.74 -1.71 1.11
N GLY A 174 5.56 -2.32 1.13
CA GLY A 174 4.26 -1.65 1.07
C GLY A 174 3.92 -0.88 2.34
N GLY A 175 4.34 -1.35 3.52
CA GLY A 175 4.19 -0.58 4.78
C GLY A 175 5.06 0.67 4.78
N TYR A 176 6.28 0.56 4.23
CA TYR A 176 7.12 1.72 3.90
C TYR A 176 6.43 2.63 2.87
N GLY A 177 5.85 2.05 1.82
CA GLY A 177 5.12 2.77 0.78
C GLY A 177 3.91 3.54 1.29
N ALA A 178 3.14 2.98 2.23
CA ALA A 178 1.97 3.63 2.80
C ALA A 178 2.37 4.93 3.51
N PHE A 179 3.42 4.89 4.34
CA PHE A 179 3.94 6.09 4.98
C PHE A 179 4.63 7.04 4.00
N ASN A 180 5.40 6.53 3.05
CA ASN A 180 6.09 7.38 2.08
C ASN A 180 5.09 8.16 1.20
N LEU A 181 4.14 7.48 0.58
CA LEU A 181 3.12 8.11 -0.27
C LEU A 181 2.26 9.09 0.52
N GLY A 182 1.81 8.70 1.72
CA GLY A 182 1.01 9.56 2.60
C GLY A 182 1.72 10.84 3.03
N LEU A 183 3.00 10.74 3.39
CA LEU A 183 3.78 11.89 3.86
C LEU A 183 4.37 12.73 2.71
N LYS A 184 4.55 12.14 1.52
CA LYS A 184 5.03 12.85 0.34
C LYS A 184 3.90 13.55 -0.42
N TYR A 185 2.69 12.99 -0.38
CA TYR A 185 1.51 13.50 -1.07
C TYR A 185 0.32 13.62 -0.10
N PRO A 186 0.43 14.41 0.98
CA PRO A 186 -0.62 14.53 1.99
C PRO A 186 -1.92 15.11 1.42
N ASP A 187 -1.83 15.94 0.37
CA ASP A 187 -2.99 16.51 -0.33
C ASP A 187 -3.67 15.51 -1.27
N VAL A 188 -3.22 14.26 -1.30
CA VAL A 188 -3.85 13.15 -2.02
C VAL A 188 -4.23 12.03 -1.06
N PHE A 189 -3.31 11.59 -0.20
CA PHE A 189 -3.44 10.45 0.72
C PHE A 189 -3.39 10.87 2.21
N GLY A 190 -4.12 11.92 2.56
CA GLY A 190 -4.05 12.59 3.87
C GLY A 190 -4.93 11.98 4.99
N GLY A 191 -5.59 10.85 4.76
CA GLY A 191 -6.55 10.30 5.71
C GLY A 191 -5.91 9.42 6.79
N ALA A 192 -5.46 8.23 6.39
CA ALA A 192 -4.96 7.21 7.31
C ALA A 192 -3.83 6.39 6.68
N LEU A 193 -2.76 6.18 7.45
CA LEU A 193 -1.56 5.44 7.05
C LEU A 193 -1.35 4.27 8.03
N SER A 194 -1.45 3.05 7.52
CA SER A 194 -1.23 1.82 8.27
C SER A 194 -0.06 1.03 7.71
N SER A 195 0.85 0.60 8.58
CA SER A 195 1.98 -0.23 8.21
C SER A 195 1.88 -1.59 8.87
N LEU A 196 1.97 -2.65 8.08
CA LEU A 196 2.13 -4.03 8.50
C LEU A 196 3.60 -4.44 8.29
N ALA A 197 4.39 -4.48 9.36
CA ALA A 197 5.82 -4.82 9.34
C ALA A 197 6.64 -4.01 8.32
N GLY A 198 6.49 -2.67 8.31
CA GLY A 198 7.11 -1.78 7.33
C GLY A 198 8.65 -1.76 7.34
N SER A 199 9.27 -1.75 6.16
CA SER A 199 10.73 -1.70 6.00
C SER A 199 11.25 -0.26 6.18
N PHE A 200 11.31 0.19 7.44
CA PHE A 200 11.76 1.54 7.87
C PHE A 200 13.23 1.60 8.29
N ARG A 201 14.11 0.82 7.64
CA ARG A 201 15.55 0.92 7.94
C ARG A 201 16.06 2.30 7.52
N THR A 202 17.03 2.81 8.27
CA THR A 202 17.64 4.14 8.02
C THR A 202 18.94 4.04 7.22
N GLU A 203 19.60 2.87 7.25
CA GLU A 203 20.82 2.58 6.50
C GLU A 203 20.51 1.70 5.29
N LEU A 204 20.82 2.19 4.09
CA LEU A 204 20.64 1.48 2.84
C LEU A 204 21.47 0.18 2.81
N ALA A 205 22.65 0.18 3.42
CA ALA A 205 23.53 -0.99 3.50
C ALA A 205 22.90 -2.16 4.29
N LYS A 206 21.90 -1.88 5.13
CA LYS A 206 21.13 -2.93 5.82
C LYS A 206 20.04 -3.52 4.92
N GLU A 207 19.70 -2.92 3.79
CA GLU A 207 18.73 -3.48 2.84
C GLU A 207 19.41 -4.42 1.83
N GLY A 208 18.64 -5.34 1.24
CA GLY A 208 19.13 -6.20 0.16
C GLY A 208 19.37 -5.37 -1.12
N LEU A 209 20.57 -5.45 -1.70
CA LEU A 209 20.91 -4.78 -2.96
C LEU A 209 19.99 -5.21 -4.10
N GLU A 210 19.59 -6.48 -4.12
CA GLU A 210 18.69 -7.08 -5.10
C GLU A 210 17.29 -6.43 -5.12
N VAL A 211 16.88 -5.81 -4.00
CA VAL A 211 15.59 -5.12 -3.85
C VAL A 211 15.72 -3.62 -4.08
N THR A 212 16.88 -3.04 -3.75
CA THR A 212 17.01 -1.58 -3.57
C THR A 212 17.84 -0.90 -4.63
N TYR A 213 18.76 -1.59 -5.30
CA TYR A 213 19.73 -0.95 -6.18
C TYR A 213 19.08 -0.16 -7.32
N ASP A 214 18.14 -0.74 -8.07
CA ASP A 214 17.54 -0.03 -9.19
C ASP A 214 16.72 1.18 -8.75
N THR A 215 16.21 1.18 -7.52
CA THR A 215 15.36 2.24 -6.99
C THR A 215 16.19 3.37 -6.37
N TYR A 216 17.27 3.06 -5.65
CA TYR A 216 18.07 4.05 -4.93
C TYR A 216 19.45 4.32 -5.54
N ASN A 217 19.89 3.52 -6.51
CA ASN A 217 21.20 3.57 -7.17
C ASN A 217 22.39 3.60 -6.17
N GLY A 218 22.27 2.86 -5.06
CA GLY A 218 23.28 2.86 -3.99
C GLY A 218 23.39 4.19 -3.21
N SER A 219 22.54 5.18 -3.47
CA SER A 219 22.61 6.50 -2.84
C SER A 219 21.94 6.49 -1.47
N GLN A 220 22.75 6.47 -0.40
CA GLN A 220 22.27 6.66 0.97
C GLN A 220 21.55 8.00 1.15
N ALA A 221 22.02 9.07 0.49
CA ALA A 221 21.38 10.38 0.58
C ALA A 221 19.95 10.35 0.01
N PHE A 222 19.74 9.71 -1.15
CA PHE A 222 18.41 9.57 -1.75
C PHE A 222 17.51 8.63 -0.94
N PHE A 223 18.07 7.57 -0.37
CA PHE A 223 17.37 6.69 0.55
C PHE A 223 16.87 7.46 1.79
N THR A 224 17.75 8.24 2.43
CA THR A 224 17.41 9.08 3.57
C THR A 224 16.39 10.17 3.22
N SER A 225 16.50 10.82 2.05
CA SER A 225 15.54 11.87 1.65
C SER A 225 14.13 11.33 1.39
N ASN A 226 14.00 10.05 1.05
CA ASN A 226 12.70 9.39 0.88
C ASN A 226 12.25 8.63 2.14
N HIS A 227 13.05 8.58 3.21
CA HIS A 227 12.63 7.90 4.44
C HIS A 227 11.41 8.60 5.07
N ALA A 228 10.48 7.82 5.62
CA ALA A 228 9.23 8.33 6.20
C ALA A 228 9.46 9.41 7.27
N LEU A 229 10.45 9.24 8.16
CA LEU A 229 10.79 10.26 9.16
C LEU A 229 11.33 11.56 8.57
N THR A 230 12.04 11.50 7.44
CA THR A 230 12.52 12.71 6.75
C THR A 230 11.36 13.47 6.13
N LEU A 231 10.46 12.76 5.46
CA LEU A 231 9.23 13.33 4.88
C LEU A 231 8.35 13.93 5.98
N LEU A 232 8.11 13.18 7.06
CA LEU A 232 7.33 13.63 8.21
C LEU A 232 7.85 14.95 8.78
N LYS A 233 9.16 15.07 9.00
CA LYS A 233 9.78 16.30 9.51
C LYS A 233 9.57 17.48 8.56
N GLY A 234 9.57 17.23 7.24
CA GLY A 234 9.32 18.25 6.23
C GLY A 234 7.90 18.80 6.23
N ILE A 235 6.91 18.02 6.67
CA ILE A 235 5.49 18.40 6.69
C ILE A 235 4.88 18.40 8.11
N LEU A 236 5.71 18.46 9.15
CA LEU A 236 5.26 18.32 10.54
C LEU A 236 4.13 19.29 10.93
N PRO A 237 4.17 20.59 10.57
CA PRO A 237 3.07 21.51 10.87
C PRO A 237 1.73 21.09 10.22
N GLN A 238 1.77 20.51 9.01
CA GLN A 238 0.59 20.00 8.34
C GLN A 238 0.06 18.75 9.06
N VAL A 239 0.94 17.83 9.46
CA VAL A 239 0.56 16.63 10.22
C VAL A 239 -0.08 16.97 11.56
N HIS A 240 0.44 17.99 12.27
CA HIS A 240 -0.16 18.45 13.54
C HIS A 240 -1.52 19.13 13.35
N ARG A 241 -1.73 19.82 12.24
CA ARG A 241 -3.02 20.42 11.90
C ARG A 241 -4.05 19.36 11.49
N ASP A 242 -3.69 18.56 10.49
CA ASP A 242 -4.63 17.68 9.78
C ASP A 242 -4.83 16.36 10.55
N LYS A 243 -3.86 15.99 11.40
CA LYS A 243 -3.89 14.83 12.31
C LYS A 243 -4.32 13.54 11.59
N PRO A 244 -3.60 13.10 10.53
CA PRO A 244 -3.91 11.82 9.89
C PRO A 244 -3.87 10.68 10.91
N GLU A 245 -4.68 9.65 10.70
CA GLU A 245 -4.60 8.43 11.51
C GLU A 245 -3.34 7.64 11.15
N LEU A 246 -2.47 7.37 12.13
CA LEU A 246 -1.22 6.64 11.91
C LEU A 246 -1.20 5.33 12.71
N ARG A 247 -0.81 4.24 12.06
CA ARG A 247 -0.68 2.91 12.69
C ARG A 247 0.56 2.17 12.23
N LEU A 248 1.34 1.66 13.19
CA LEU A 248 2.58 0.90 12.96
C LEU A 248 2.51 -0.45 13.67
N LEU A 249 2.28 -1.51 12.91
CA LEU A 249 2.15 -2.88 13.40
C LEU A 249 3.36 -3.71 12.97
N ILE A 250 3.76 -4.67 13.79
CA ILE A 250 4.84 -5.61 13.47
C ILE A 250 4.63 -6.93 14.21
N GLY A 251 4.98 -8.04 13.58
CA GLY A 251 4.89 -9.36 14.19
C GLY A 251 5.91 -9.56 15.32
N GLY A 252 5.56 -10.31 16.35
CA GLY A 252 6.41 -10.64 17.50
C GLY A 252 7.71 -11.34 17.07
N GLU A 253 7.60 -12.25 16.11
CA GLU A 253 8.71 -13.05 15.58
C GLU A 253 9.49 -12.33 14.47
N ASP A 254 9.04 -11.15 14.03
CA ASP A 254 9.76 -10.32 13.08
C ASP A 254 10.86 -9.50 13.77
N ILE A 255 11.91 -10.20 14.19
CA ILE A 255 13.10 -9.58 14.76
C ILE A 255 13.90 -8.76 13.74
N ARG A 256 13.64 -8.93 12.43
CA ARG A 256 14.43 -8.32 11.35
C ARG A 256 14.13 -6.83 11.20
N LEU A 257 12.93 -6.40 11.55
CA LEU A 257 12.48 -5.01 11.43
C LEU A 257 12.08 -4.38 12.77
N ARG A 258 12.28 -5.09 13.89
CA ARG A 258 11.96 -4.63 15.24
C ARG A 258 12.59 -3.28 15.56
N GLU A 259 13.91 -3.19 15.45
CA GLU A 259 14.69 -1.97 15.74
C GLU A 259 14.21 -0.78 14.90
N ALA A 260 13.92 -1.01 13.62
CA ALA A 260 13.40 0.03 12.73
C ALA A 260 12.02 0.55 13.17
N HIS A 261 11.13 -0.32 13.65
CA HIS A 261 9.83 0.10 14.17
C HIS A 261 9.95 0.83 15.51
N GLU A 262 10.81 0.37 16.41
CA GLU A 262 11.08 1.05 17.68
C GLU A 262 11.66 2.46 17.45
N HIS A 263 12.52 2.60 16.44
CA HIS A 263 13.04 3.90 16.02
C HIS A 263 11.94 4.81 15.47
N MET A 264 11.01 4.29 14.66
CA MET A 264 9.84 5.04 14.20
C MET A 264 8.98 5.52 15.37
N TRP A 265 8.67 4.63 16.33
CA TRP A 265 7.86 4.96 17.51
C TRP A 265 8.49 6.06 18.35
N THR A 266 9.76 5.89 18.73
CA THR A 266 10.50 6.87 19.53
C THR A 266 10.57 8.22 18.82
N SER A 267 10.72 8.21 17.49
CA SER A 267 10.75 9.43 16.69
C SER A 267 9.39 10.13 16.62
N LEU A 268 8.29 9.39 16.50
CA LEU A 268 6.94 9.94 16.52
C LEU A 268 6.60 10.53 17.90
N ASP A 269 6.98 9.83 18.97
CA ASP A 269 6.84 10.32 20.36
C ASP A 269 7.58 11.64 20.55
N ALA A 270 8.85 11.72 20.10
CA ALA A 270 9.67 12.92 20.19
C ALA A 270 9.13 14.10 19.35
N LEU A 271 8.42 13.82 18.26
CA LEU A 271 7.80 14.82 17.38
C LEU A 271 6.38 15.20 17.82
N GLY A 272 5.84 14.59 18.89
CA GLY A 272 4.47 14.81 19.35
C GLY A 272 3.41 14.43 18.32
N VAL A 273 3.69 13.43 17.49
CA VAL A 273 2.74 12.95 16.46
C VAL A 273 1.96 11.77 17.03
N PRO A 274 0.62 11.82 17.11
CA PRO A 274 -0.18 10.71 17.62
C PRO A 274 -0.18 9.53 16.64
N TYR A 275 -0.06 8.31 17.17
CA TYR A 275 -0.12 7.07 16.40
C TYR A 275 -0.57 5.91 17.30
N THR A 276 -0.97 4.81 16.67
CA THR A 276 -1.19 3.52 17.33
C THR A 276 -0.12 2.53 16.93
N LYS A 277 0.23 1.60 17.82
CA LYS A 277 1.19 0.52 17.55
C LYS A 277 0.77 -0.78 18.18
N ALA A 278 1.23 -1.88 17.60
CA ALA A 278 1.15 -3.19 18.25
C ALA A 278 2.33 -4.07 17.85
N ILE A 279 2.74 -4.91 18.80
CA ILE A 279 3.58 -6.07 18.55
C ILE A 279 2.66 -7.28 18.62
N VAL A 280 2.45 -7.96 17.48
CA VAL A 280 1.48 -9.04 17.38
C VAL A 280 2.13 -10.36 17.79
N PRO A 281 1.83 -10.94 18.97
CA PRO A 281 2.57 -12.10 19.48
C PRO A 281 2.49 -13.30 18.54
N GLY A 282 3.61 -14.01 18.35
CA GLY A 282 3.69 -15.19 17.49
C GLY A 282 3.59 -14.93 15.97
N ALA A 283 3.31 -13.69 15.55
CA ALA A 283 3.22 -13.37 14.12
C ALA A 283 4.63 -13.24 13.50
N PRO A 284 4.92 -13.96 12.39
CA PRO A 284 6.12 -13.77 11.58
C PRO A 284 6.00 -12.53 10.66
N HIS A 285 6.98 -12.32 9.78
CA HIS A 285 6.99 -11.26 8.76
C HIS A 285 6.00 -11.56 7.61
N THR A 286 4.71 -11.56 7.91
CA THR A 286 3.62 -11.80 6.95
C THR A 286 2.43 -10.90 7.28
N ALA A 287 1.75 -10.39 6.26
CA ALA A 287 0.61 -9.50 6.45
C ALA A 287 -0.55 -10.19 7.18
N GLU A 288 -0.77 -11.46 6.86
CA GLU A 288 -1.88 -12.28 7.34
C GLU A 288 -1.80 -12.51 8.84
N HIS A 289 -0.62 -12.85 9.36
CA HIS A 289 -0.45 -13.06 10.79
C HIS A 289 -0.45 -11.73 11.57
N VAL A 290 0.14 -10.68 11.01
CA VAL A 290 0.13 -9.36 11.66
C VAL A 290 -1.30 -8.81 11.72
N LEU A 291 -2.05 -8.88 10.63
CA LEU A 291 -3.42 -8.36 10.58
C LEU A 291 -4.42 -9.29 11.28
N GLY A 292 -4.31 -10.60 11.08
CA GLY A 292 -5.19 -11.60 11.69
C GLY A 292 -4.98 -11.79 13.19
N GLY A 293 -3.78 -11.48 13.69
CA GLY A 293 -3.50 -11.43 15.12
C GLY A 293 -4.00 -10.16 15.82
N LEU A 294 -4.55 -9.19 15.08
CA LEU A 294 -5.28 -8.09 15.67
C LEU A 294 -6.67 -8.60 16.11
N ASN A 295 -7.01 -8.33 17.36
CA ASN A 295 -8.39 -8.43 17.82
C ASN A 295 -9.27 -7.35 17.15
N ASN A 296 -10.57 -7.32 17.47
CA ASN A 296 -11.47 -6.30 16.91
C ASN A 296 -11.03 -4.86 17.26
N ASP A 297 -10.25 -4.64 18.32
CA ASP A 297 -9.70 -3.32 18.65
C ASP A 297 -8.79 -2.79 17.53
N GLY A 298 -8.13 -3.68 16.79
CA GLY A 298 -7.36 -3.32 15.60
C GLY A 298 -8.20 -2.66 14.50
N LEU A 299 -9.50 -2.93 14.43
CA LEU A 299 -10.40 -2.33 13.42
C LEU A 299 -10.92 -0.96 13.83
N GLN A 300 -10.86 -0.60 15.12
CA GLN A 300 -11.23 0.73 15.61
C GLN A 300 -10.45 1.83 14.88
N PHE A 301 -9.22 1.55 14.46
CA PHE A 301 -8.42 2.44 13.63
C PHE A 301 -9.16 2.94 12.38
N TRP A 302 -9.88 2.05 11.68
CA TRP A 302 -10.61 2.42 10.47
C TRP A 302 -11.85 3.24 10.77
N TRP A 303 -12.51 2.99 11.90
CA TRP A 303 -13.60 3.86 12.38
C TRP A 303 -13.10 5.26 12.76
N ASN A 304 -11.94 5.36 13.39
CA ASN A 304 -11.31 6.65 13.70
C ASN A 304 -10.95 7.40 12.40
N ALA A 305 -10.42 6.69 11.40
CA ALA A 305 -10.14 7.26 10.08
C ALA A 305 -11.43 7.74 9.40
N ARG A 306 -12.51 6.94 9.45
CA ARG A 306 -13.82 7.31 8.91
C ARG A 306 -14.39 8.57 9.58
N ALA A 307 -14.25 8.69 10.90
CA ALA A 307 -14.75 9.83 11.66
C ALA A 307 -14.04 11.16 11.29
N LYS A 308 -12.86 11.10 10.67
CA LYS A 308 -12.11 12.26 10.17
C LYS A 308 -12.38 12.57 8.70
N VAL A 309 -13.19 11.76 8.01
CA VAL A 309 -13.51 12.01 6.61
C VAL A 309 -14.37 13.26 6.50
N VAL A 310 -13.90 14.23 5.73
CA VAL A 310 -14.72 15.35 5.28
C VAL A 310 -15.64 14.83 4.19
N ASP A 311 -16.93 14.72 4.49
CA ASP A 311 -17.94 14.45 3.47
C ASP A 311 -18.11 15.72 2.62
N ALA A 312 -17.96 15.56 1.30
CA ALA A 312 -18.02 16.63 0.30
C ALA A 312 -19.42 16.74 -0.32
#